data_AF-A0A4R2IZU0-F1
#
_entry.id   AF-A0A4R2IZU0-F1
#
_cell.length_a   1.000
_cell.length_b   1.000
_cell.length_c   1.000
_cell.angle_alpha   90.00
_cell.angle_beta   90.00
_cell.angle_gamma   90.00
#
_symmetry.space_group_name_H-M   'P 1'
#
loop_
_entity.id
_entity.type
_entity.pdbx_description
1 polymer ?
#
loop_
_entity_poly.entity_id
_entity_poly.type
_entity_poly.pdbx_seq_one_letter_code
_entity_poly.pdbx_strand_id
1 'polypeptide(L)'
;MYDGAVILESLRVGTELGEIPLVVRKLSRYAMSTASADQPKVWSVLEFGVDDSRAEDLAKTLSEALDAPGWYADFHNDDEIFVVFPGRVFRYARGDSGARAEAQEFGRTLKIPEPQLDWTF
;
A
#
# COMPACT_ATOMS: atom_id res chain seq x y z
N MET A 1 -16.84 -1.44 -3.00
CA MET A 1 -15.67 -2.31 -3.25
C MET A 1 -14.45 -1.41 -3.28
N TYR A 2 -13.32 -1.87 -2.74
CA TYR A 2 -12.05 -1.16 -2.84
C TYR A 2 -11.18 -1.80 -3.92
N ASP A 3 -10.39 -0.98 -4.62
CA ASP A 3 -9.34 -1.43 -5.51
C ASP A 3 -8.00 -0.81 -5.06
N GLY A 4 -6.91 -1.53 -5.26
CA GLY A 4 -5.58 -1.06 -4.90
C GLY A 4 -4.47 -1.93 -5.45
N ALA A 5 -3.26 -1.69 -4.95
CA ALA A 5 -2.08 -2.41 -5.41
C ALA A 5 -1.16 -2.78 -4.25
N VAL A 6 -0.52 -3.94 -4.38
CA VAL A 6 0.59 -4.35 -3.51
C VAL A 6 1.78 -4.77 -4.36
N ILE A 7 2.97 -4.34 -3.96
CA ILE A 7 4.23 -4.81 -4.53
C ILE A 7 4.60 -6.09 -3.79
N LEU A 8 4.74 -7.22 -4.46
CA LEU A 8 4.96 -8.49 -3.78
C LEU A 8 6.28 -8.51 -3.00
N GLU A 9 7.30 -7.81 -3.49
CA GLU A 9 8.58 -7.65 -2.81
C GLU A 9 8.53 -6.73 -1.57
N SER A 10 7.41 -6.02 -1.34
CA SER A 10 7.20 -5.25 -0.11
C SER A 10 6.70 -6.09 1.06
N LEU A 11 6.33 -7.35 0.83
CA LEU A 11 5.87 -8.27 1.85
C LEU A 11 7.05 -9.03 2.47
N ARG A 12 6.99 -9.27 3.78
CA ARG A 12 7.99 -10.13 4.46
C ARG A 12 7.96 -11.54 3.86
N VAL A 13 9.14 -12.14 3.73
CA VAL A 13 9.28 -13.55 3.31
C VAL A 13 8.48 -14.45 4.25
N GLY A 14 7.63 -15.31 3.68
CA GLY A 14 6.74 -16.20 4.43
C GLY A 14 5.35 -15.62 4.70
N THR A 15 5.05 -14.39 4.26
CA THR A 15 3.70 -13.84 4.30
C THR A 15 2.73 -14.70 3.48
N GLU A 16 1.57 -15.00 4.07
CA GLU A 16 0.43 -15.62 3.40
C GLU A 16 -0.81 -14.75 3.59
N LEU A 17 -1.46 -14.36 2.48
CA LEU A 17 -2.73 -13.61 2.48
C LEU A 17 -3.88 -14.55 2.09
N GLY A 18 -4.13 -15.57 2.91
CA GLY A 18 -5.12 -16.63 2.61
C GLY A 18 -6.53 -16.38 3.14
N GLU A 19 -6.67 -15.60 4.22
CA GLU A 19 -7.93 -15.45 4.97
C GLU A 19 -8.88 -14.37 4.40
N ILE A 20 -8.37 -13.52 3.51
CA ILE A 20 -9.10 -12.38 2.93
C ILE A 20 -9.25 -12.63 1.44
N PRO A 21 -10.49 -12.85 0.94
CA PRO A 21 -10.72 -13.01 -0.48
C PRO A 21 -10.35 -11.74 -1.26
N LEU A 22 -9.38 -11.87 -2.16
CA LEU A 22 -8.98 -10.81 -3.09
C LEU A 22 -9.36 -11.19 -4.51
N VAL A 23 -9.90 -10.23 -5.26
CA VAL A 23 -10.09 -10.36 -6.70
C VAL A 23 -8.83 -9.88 -7.38
N VAL A 24 -8.07 -10.78 -8.00
CA VAL A 24 -6.90 -10.39 -8.81
C VAL A 24 -7.38 -9.64 -10.05
N ARG A 25 -6.98 -8.37 -10.18
CA ARG A 25 -7.30 -7.54 -11.36
C ARG A 25 -6.22 -7.63 -12.41
N LYS A 26 -4.96 -7.51 -11.99
CA LYS A 26 -3.79 -7.51 -12.87
C LYS A 26 -2.53 -7.86 -12.10
N LEU A 27 -1.65 -8.62 -12.74
CA LEU A 27 -0.31 -8.90 -12.25
C LEU A 27 0.69 -8.39 -13.28
N SER A 28 1.59 -7.52 -12.84
CA SER A 28 2.57 -6.85 -13.70
C SER A 28 3.97 -6.92 -13.12
N ARG A 29 4.99 -6.73 -13.95
CA ARG A 29 6.37 -6.72 -13.49
C ARG A 29 7.16 -5.62 -14.19
N TYR A 30 7.76 -4.73 -13.42
CA TYR A 30 8.40 -3.51 -13.92
C TYR A 30 9.81 -3.34 -13.39
N ALA A 31 10.71 -2.82 -14.22
CA ALA A 31 12.00 -2.33 -13.75
C ALA A 31 11.83 -0.90 -13.22
N MET A 32 12.22 -0.66 -11.98
CA MET A 32 12.03 0.62 -11.31
C MET A 32 13.32 1.45 -11.34
N SER A 33 13.23 2.63 -11.94
CA SER A 33 14.30 3.63 -11.93
C SER A 33 14.33 4.45 -10.64
N THR A 34 13.24 4.46 -9.88
CA THR A 34 13.04 5.26 -8.65
C THR A 34 13.12 4.43 -7.37
N ALA A 35 13.55 3.16 -7.46
CA ALA A 35 13.75 2.32 -6.29
C ALA A 35 14.84 2.90 -5.38
N SER A 36 14.60 2.91 -4.07
CA SER A 36 15.62 3.27 -3.08
C SER A 36 16.71 2.20 -3.01
N ALA A 37 17.82 2.48 -2.32
CA ALA A 37 18.91 1.50 -2.16
C ALA A 37 18.46 0.20 -1.45
N ASP A 38 17.41 0.30 -0.63
CA ASP A 38 16.85 -0.82 0.15
C ASP A 38 15.73 -1.56 -0.61
N GLN A 39 15.35 -1.10 -1.80
CA GLN A 39 14.29 -1.69 -2.62
C GLN A 39 14.90 -2.46 -3.82
N PRO A 40 14.31 -3.60 -4.22
CA PRO A 40 14.72 -4.31 -5.42
C PRO A 40 14.43 -3.46 -6.67
N LYS A 41 15.25 -3.65 -7.70
CA LYS A 41 15.13 -2.91 -8.98
C LYS A 41 13.99 -3.40 -9.87
N VAL A 42 13.36 -4.51 -9.52
CA VAL A 42 12.23 -5.08 -10.26
C VAL A 42 11.10 -5.34 -9.26
N TRP A 43 9.93 -4.79 -9.55
CA TRP A 43 8.74 -4.96 -8.72
C TRP A 43 7.70 -5.78 -9.45
N SER A 44 7.13 -6.74 -8.73
CA SER A 44 5.96 -7.51 -9.14
C SER A 44 4.74 -6.87 -8.48
N VAL A 45 3.88 -6.22 -9.27
CA VAL A 45 2.73 -5.46 -8.77
C VAL A 45 1.45 -6.26 -8.98
N LEU A 46 0.75 -6.55 -7.89
CA LEU A 46 -0.58 -7.14 -7.89
C LEU A 46 -1.61 -6.05 -7.65
N GLU A 47 -2.39 -5.74 -8.68
CA GLU A 47 -3.60 -4.92 -8.58
C GLU A 47 -4.77 -5.84 -8.18
N PHE A 48 -5.49 -5.47 -7.14
CA PHE A 48 -6.56 -6.29 -6.57
C PHE A 48 -7.81 -5.47 -6.26
N GLY A 49 -8.94 -6.17 -6.14
CA GLY A 49 -10.16 -5.68 -5.51
C GLY A 49 -10.46 -6.44 -4.22
N VAL A 50 -11.07 -5.76 -3.24
CA VAL A 50 -11.53 -6.35 -1.97
C VAL A 50 -12.92 -5.82 -1.60
N ASP A 51 -13.73 -6.68 -0.97
CA ASP A 51 -15.06 -6.29 -0.49
C ASP A 51 -14.97 -5.24 0.62
N ASP A 52 -15.96 -4.34 0.68
CA ASP A 52 -16.00 -3.24 1.65
C ASP A 52 -15.99 -3.75 3.09
N SER A 53 -16.66 -4.88 3.35
CA SER A 53 -16.69 -5.49 4.69
C SER A 53 -15.35 -6.06 5.15
N ARG A 54 -14.38 -6.22 4.24
CA ARG A 54 -13.05 -6.79 4.53
C ARG A 54 -11.92 -5.79 4.39
N ALA A 55 -12.21 -4.54 4.03
CA ALA A 55 -11.22 -3.49 3.82
C ALA A 55 -10.38 -3.21 5.08
N GLU A 56 -11.02 -3.09 6.24
CA GLU A 56 -10.32 -2.85 7.51
C GLU A 56 -9.43 -4.04 7.93
N ASP A 57 -9.94 -5.27 7.79
CA ASP A 57 -9.16 -6.48 8.06
C ASP A 57 -7.93 -6.55 7.15
N LEU A 58 -8.10 -6.24 5.86
CA LEU A 58 -6.99 -6.22 4.91
C LEU A 58 -5.95 -5.17 5.28
N ALA A 59 -6.37 -3.96 5.65
CA ALA A 59 -5.46 -2.91 6.07
C ALA A 59 -4.60 -3.37 7.26
N LYS A 60 -5.22 -4.00 8.25
CA LYS A 60 -4.53 -4.55 9.42
C LYS A 60 -3.55 -5.65 9.01
N THR A 61 -3.99 -6.65 8.25
CA THR A 61 -3.14 -7.74 7.79
C THR A 61 -1.94 -7.23 6.98
N LEU A 62 -2.15 -6.28 6.08
CA LEU A 62 -1.06 -5.66 5.32
C LEU A 62 -0.10 -4.90 6.24
N SER A 63 -0.59 -4.18 7.26
CA SER A 63 0.29 -3.47 8.20
C SER A 63 1.21 -4.42 8.98
N GLU A 64 0.77 -5.65 9.23
CA GLU A 64 1.55 -6.69 9.90
C GLU A 64 2.52 -7.40 8.94
N ALA A 65 2.14 -7.51 7.66
CA ALA A 65 2.86 -8.25 6.62
C ALA A 65 3.91 -7.43 5.86
N LEU A 66 3.71 -6.12 5.72
CA LEU A 66 4.66 -5.24 5.03
C LEU A 66 6.01 -5.23 5.74
N ASP A 67 7.06 -5.32 4.94
CA ASP A 67 8.44 -5.22 5.40
C ASP A 67 8.85 -3.76 5.57
N ALA A 68 9.87 -3.52 6.40
CA ALA A 68 10.38 -2.20 6.70
C ALA A 68 11.89 -2.11 6.41
N PRO A 69 12.42 -0.91 6.10
CA PRO A 69 11.72 0.34 5.84
C PRO A 69 11.30 0.49 4.36
N GLY A 70 10.68 1.63 4.02
CA GLY A 70 10.55 2.05 2.62
C GLY A 70 9.37 1.47 1.84
N TRP A 71 8.39 0.85 2.49
CA TRP A 71 7.23 0.28 1.82
C TRP A 71 5.92 0.82 2.34
N TYR A 72 4.94 0.88 1.44
CA TYR A 72 3.53 1.07 1.76
C TYR A 72 2.68 0.33 0.73
N ALA A 73 1.41 0.11 1.04
CA ALA A 73 0.39 -0.28 0.10
C ALA A 73 -0.79 0.68 0.25
N ASP A 74 -1.51 0.92 -0.83
CA ASP A 74 -2.71 1.74 -0.80
C ASP A 74 -3.84 1.06 -1.58
N PHE A 75 -5.05 1.34 -1.13
CA PHE A 75 -6.28 0.93 -1.79
C PHE A 75 -7.38 1.89 -1.41
N HIS A 76 -8.33 2.09 -2.31
CA HIS A 76 -9.35 3.10 -2.16
C HIS A 76 -10.66 2.68 -2.84
N ASN A 77 -11.74 3.35 -2.47
CA ASN A 77 -12.97 3.35 -3.24
C ASN A 77 -13.29 4.81 -3.64
N ASP A 78 -14.53 5.11 -4.00
CA ASP A 78 -14.93 6.46 -4.38
C ASP A 78 -14.95 7.44 -3.19
N ASP A 79 -15.15 6.94 -1.97
CA ASP A 79 -15.38 7.73 -0.77
C ASP A 79 -14.15 7.87 0.14
N GLU A 80 -13.32 6.84 0.23
CA GLU A 80 -12.25 6.70 1.22
C GLU A 80 -10.98 6.08 0.64
N ILE A 81 -9.85 6.41 1.26
CA ILE A 81 -8.51 5.93 0.92
C ILE A 81 -7.89 5.27 2.16
N PHE A 82 -7.28 4.10 1.96
CA PHE A 82 -6.39 3.45 2.91
C PHE A 82 -4.95 3.57 2.45
N VAL A 83 -4.09 3.98 3.37
CA VAL A 83 -2.63 3.95 3.20
C VAL A 83 -2.05 3.13 4.33
N VAL A 84 -1.39 2.05 3.97
CA VAL A 84 -0.89 1.04 4.89
C VAL A 84 0.63 1.07 4.86
N PHE A 85 1.22 1.36 6.01
CA PHE A 85 2.65 1.23 6.27
C PHE A 85 2.89 0.05 7.22
N PRO A 86 4.14 -0.45 7.35
CA PRO A 86 4.50 -1.40 8.38
C PRO A 86 4.10 -0.88 9.78
N GLY A 87 3.19 -1.59 10.44
CA GLY A 87 2.69 -1.28 11.78
C GLY A 87 1.77 -0.05 11.90
N ARG A 88 1.37 0.60 10.80
CA ARG A 88 0.51 1.79 10.84
C ARG A 88 -0.44 1.86 9.64
N VAL A 89 -1.71 2.11 9.92
CA VAL A 89 -2.76 2.35 8.91
C VAL A 89 -3.26 3.79 9.03
N PHE A 90 -3.40 4.45 7.89
CA PHE A 90 -4.16 5.69 7.73
C PHE A 90 -5.39 5.39 6.89
N ARG A 91 -6.54 5.89 7.33
CA ARG A 91 -7.80 5.87 6.59
C ARG A 91 -8.38 7.27 6.61
N TYR A 92 -8.75 7.79 5.46
CA TYR A 92 -9.31 9.13 5.35
C TYR A 92 -10.27 9.26 4.17
N ALA A 93 -11.17 10.22 4.26
CA ALA A 93 -12.10 10.53 3.18
C ALA A 93 -11.36 11.13 1.98
N ARG A 94 -11.81 10.81 0.77
CA ARG A 94 -11.26 11.39 -0.45
C ARG A 94 -11.37 12.92 -0.40
N GLY A 95 -10.27 13.61 -0.70
CA GLY A 95 -10.18 15.07 -0.62
C GLY A 95 -9.80 15.64 0.76
N ASP A 96 -9.64 14.82 1.81
CA ASP A 96 -9.08 15.27 3.09
C ASP A 96 -7.56 15.48 2.97
N SER A 97 -7.18 16.71 2.64
CA SER A 97 -5.78 17.09 2.46
C SER A 97 -4.98 17.09 3.75
N GLY A 98 -5.62 17.28 4.91
CA GLY A 98 -4.97 17.26 6.22
C GLY A 98 -4.55 15.85 6.60
N ALA A 99 -5.49 14.91 6.55
CA ALA A 99 -5.21 13.50 6.84
C ALA A 99 -4.23 12.88 5.84
N ARG A 100 -4.31 13.26 4.56
CA ARG A 100 -3.33 12.86 3.54
C ARG A 100 -1.93 13.38 3.87
N ALA A 101 -1.79 14.62 4.30
CA ALA A 101 -0.50 15.19 4.66
C ALA A 101 0.14 14.44 5.84
N GLU A 102 -0.66 14.03 6.84
CA GLU A 102 -0.18 13.21 7.96
C GLU A 102 0.36 11.85 7.49
N ALA A 103 -0.32 11.19 6.54
CA ALA A 103 0.14 9.93 5.97
C ALA A 103 1.45 10.11 5.17
N GLN A 104 1.56 11.19 4.39
CA GLN A 104 2.80 11.53 3.67
C GLN A 104 3.96 11.81 4.64
N GLU A 105 3.73 12.59 5.70
CA GLU A 105 4.73 12.86 6.72
C GLU A 105 5.23 11.56 7.38
N PHE A 106 4.32 10.64 7.71
CA PHE A 106 4.71 9.34 8.24
C PHE A 106 5.55 8.54 7.24
N GLY A 107 5.17 8.50 5.96
CA GLY A 107 5.93 7.84 4.90
C GLY A 107 7.36 8.40 4.76
N ARG A 108 7.54 9.72 4.90
CA ARG A 108 8.87 10.35 4.92
C ARG A 108 9.74 9.86 6.07
N THR A 109 9.15 9.61 7.25
CA THR A 109 9.90 9.04 8.39
C THR A 109 10.43 7.63 8.09
N LEU A 110 9.76 6.89 7.20
CA LEU A 110 10.17 5.57 6.72
C LEU A 110 11.14 5.63 5.51
N LYS A 111 11.62 6.83 5.16
CA LYS A 111 12.54 7.08 4.03
C LYS A 111 11.96 6.69 2.66
N ILE A 112 10.64 6.66 2.53
CA ILE A 112 10.00 6.47 1.22
C ILE A 112 10.31 7.70 0.36
N PRO A 113 10.78 7.54 -0.89
CA PRO A 113 11.10 8.67 -1.77
C PRO A 113 9.88 9.57 -2.04
N GLU A 114 10.08 10.89 -2.04
CA GLU A 114 8.99 11.87 -2.28
C GLU A 114 8.19 11.62 -3.57
N PRO A 115 8.79 11.23 -4.72
CA PRO A 115 8.01 10.91 -5.92
C PRO A 115 7.06 9.72 -5.75
N GLN A 116 7.29 8.87 -4.75
CA GLN A 116 6.39 7.78 -4.38
C GLN A 116 5.33 8.23 -3.37
N LEU A 117 5.45 9.41 -2.76
CA LEU A 117 4.49 9.98 -1.80
C LEU A 117 3.66 11.13 -2.39
N ASP A 118 3.96 11.61 -3.60
CA ASP A 118 3.29 12.73 -4.27
C ASP A 118 1.92 12.35 -4.87
N TRP A 119 1.07 11.74 -4.04
CA TRP A 119 -0.30 11.41 -4.40
C TRP A 119 -1.19 12.64 -4.25
N THR A 120 -2.12 12.82 -5.18
CA THR A 120 -3.01 13.99 -5.22
C THR A 120 -4.49 13.67 -5.02
N PHE A 121 -4.82 12.38 -4.91
CA PHE A 121 -6.18 11.87 -4.75
C PHE A 121 -6.70 11.95 -3.30
#